data_AF-A0A8C3B4E8-F1
#
_entry.id   AF-A0A8C3B4E8-F1
#
_cell.length_a   1.000
_cell.length_b   1.000
_cell.length_c   1.000
_cell.angle_alpha   90.00
_cell.angle_beta   90.00
_cell.angle_gamma   90.00
#
_symmetry.space_group_name_H-M   'P 1'
#
loop_
_entity.id
_entity.type
_entity.pdbx_description
1 polymer ?
#
loop_
_entity_poly.entity_id
_entity_poly.type
_entity_poly.pdbx_seq_one_letter_code
_entity_poly.pdbx_strand_id
1 'polypeptide(L)'
;MAIPPSYADLGKSARDIFNKGYGFGLVKLDVKTKSASGVEFTTSGSSNANTGKVNGSLEPKYKWAEYGLTFTEKWNTDNTLGTEIAIEDQIAKGLKLMFDTTFSPNTGKKSGYQMTFDSAKSKLTRNNFSVGYKTGDFQLHTNVNDGSEFGGSIYRKVSDNLETAVNLSWTAGSNSTHFGIAAKYKLDSTASISAKVNNSSLVGVGHTQTLRPGVKLTLSALIDGKSINAGGHKLGLGLELEA
;
A
#
# COMPACT_ATOMS: atom_id res chain seq x y z
N MET A 1 3.71 -15.37 22.15
CA MET A 1 3.47 -15.76 20.74
C MET A 1 3.19 -14.50 19.95
N ALA A 2 3.82 -14.32 18.78
CA ALA A 2 3.51 -13.21 17.89
C ALA A 2 2.15 -13.47 17.23
N ILE A 3 1.33 -12.42 17.13
CA ILE A 3 0.01 -12.46 16.50
C ILE A 3 0.20 -12.77 15.01
N PRO A 4 -0.47 -13.78 14.45
CA PRO A 4 -0.42 -14.03 13.02
C PRO A 4 -1.02 -12.83 12.27
N PRO A 5 -0.37 -12.35 11.19
CA PRO A 5 -0.86 -11.20 10.44
C PRO A 5 -2.24 -11.47 9.84
N SER A 6 -3.05 -10.41 9.67
CA SER A 6 -4.28 -10.51 8.88
C SER A 6 -3.97 -10.90 7.43
N TYR A 7 -4.95 -11.42 6.69
CA TYR A 7 -4.78 -11.72 5.26
C TYR A 7 -4.25 -10.49 4.49
N ALA A 8 -4.77 -9.30 4.84
CA ALA A 8 -4.37 -8.03 4.23
C ALA A 8 -2.94 -7.60 4.62
N ASP A 9 -2.37 -8.13 5.69
CA ASP A 9 -0.99 -7.85 6.13
C ASP A 9 0.03 -8.87 5.61
N LEU A 10 -0.42 -9.99 5.05
CA LEU A 10 0.46 -10.96 4.41
C LEU A 10 1.19 -10.33 3.21
N GLY A 11 2.52 -10.53 3.16
CA GLY A 11 3.38 -9.90 2.16
C GLY A 11 3.45 -8.37 2.21
N LYS A 12 2.94 -7.73 3.28
CA LYS A 12 2.92 -6.26 3.41
C LYS A 12 4.32 -5.66 3.40
N SER A 13 5.29 -6.29 4.07
CA SER A 13 6.69 -5.80 4.06
C SER A 13 7.26 -5.75 2.64
N ALA A 14 7.07 -6.81 1.83
CA ALA A 14 7.47 -6.79 0.43
C ALA A 14 6.75 -5.68 -0.35
N ARG A 15 5.41 -5.59 -0.23
CA ARG A 15 4.62 -4.55 -0.90
C ARG A 15 5.07 -3.13 -0.53
N ASP A 16 5.43 -2.91 0.73
CA ASP A 16 5.90 -1.61 1.22
C ASP A 16 7.20 -1.20 0.51
N ILE A 17 8.13 -2.13 0.25
CA ILE A 17 9.37 -1.84 -0.51
C ILE A 17 9.09 -1.45 -1.97
N PHE A 18 8.06 -2.03 -2.60
CA PHE A 18 7.69 -1.68 -3.98
C PHE A 18 6.90 -0.37 -4.11
N ASN A 19 6.24 0.09 -3.04
CA ASN A 19 5.24 1.15 -3.11
C ASN A 19 5.65 2.44 -2.39
N LYS A 20 6.28 2.34 -1.21
CA LYS A 20 6.68 3.53 -0.44
C LYS A 20 7.93 4.16 -1.06
N GLY A 21 8.04 5.49 -0.97
CA GLY A 21 9.15 6.25 -1.56
C GLY A 21 8.99 6.53 -3.06
N TYR A 22 7.81 6.26 -3.63
CA TYR A 22 7.52 6.51 -5.04
C TYR A 22 6.22 7.33 -5.19
N GLY A 23 6.22 8.28 -6.14
CA GLY A 23 5.08 9.12 -6.49
C GLY A 23 5.05 9.43 -7.98
N PHE A 24 5.33 8.44 -8.83
CA PHE A 24 5.59 8.65 -10.25
C PHE A 24 4.43 9.35 -10.98
N GLY A 25 4.74 10.47 -11.64
CA GLY A 25 3.77 11.26 -12.39
C GLY A 25 2.83 12.09 -11.51
N LEU A 26 3.10 12.18 -10.21
CA LEU A 26 2.28 12.90 -9.25
C LEU A 26 3.09 13.98 -8.53
N VAL A 27 2.46 15.12 -8.33
CA VAL A 27 2.82 16.06 -7.26
C VAL A 27 1.87 15.80 -6.10
N LYS A 28 2.39 15.27 -5.00
CA LYS A 28 1.62 14.80 -3.84
C LYS A 28 1.98 15.61 -2.59
N LEU A 29 0.96 15.96 -1.82
CA LEU A 29 1.07 16.55 -0.49
C LEU A 29 0.28 15.68 0.48
N ASP A 30 0.96 15.11 1.47
CA ASP A 30 0.35 14.40 2.59
C ASP A 30 0.55 15.23 3.86
N VAL A 31 -0.54 15.49 4.58
CA VAL A 31 -0.53 16.19 5.87
C VAL A 31 -1.15 15.28 6.91
N LYS A 32 -0.36 14.91 7.90
CA LYS A 32 -0.79 14.10 9.04
C LYS A 32 -0.82 14.98 10.28
N THR A 33 -1.94 14.96 10.98
CA THR A 33 -2.11 15.68 12.25
C THR A 33 -2.72 14.78 13.29
N LYS A 34 -2.48 15.08 14.57
CA LYS A 34 -3.16 14.41 15.69
C LYS A 34 -3.93 15.42 16.53
N SER A 35 -5.23 15.21 16.70
CA SER A 35 -6.06 16.05 17.57
C SER A 35 -5.74 15.82 19.04
N ALA A 36 -6.10 16.79 19.89
CA ALA A 36 -6.05 16.64 21.35
C ALA A 36 -6.90 15.47 21.86
N SER A 37 -7.98 15.12 21.15
CA SER A 37 -8.83 13.96 21.44
C SER A 37 -8.25 12.62 20.98
N GLY A 38 -7.06 12.62 20.36
CA GLY A 38 -6.35 11.41 19.92
C GLY A 38 -6.73 10.90 18.52
N VAL A 39 -7.52 11.66 17.76
CA VAL A 39 -7.86 11.33 16.37
C VAL A 39 -6.68 11.70 15.46
N GLU A 40 -6.19 10.74 14.71
CA GLU A 40 -5.16 10.90 13.68
C GLU A 40 -5.86 11.29 12.36
N PHE A 41 -5.55 12.44 11.78
CA PHE A 41 -6.05 12.82 10.46
C PHE A 41 -4.93 12.70 9.43
N THR A 42 -5.22 12.06 8.30
CA THR A 42 -4.36 12.10 7.12
C THR A 42 -5.10 12.76 5.96
N THR A 43 -4.69 13.97 5.60
CA THR A 43 -5.22 14.70 4.44
C THR A 43 -4.20 14.59 3.31
N SER A 44 -4.65 14.13 2.15
CA SER A 44 -3.79 13.97 0.97
C SER A 44 -4.35 14.76 -0.20
N GLY A 45 -3.48 15.46 -0.91
CA GLY A 45 -3.75 16.06 -2.22
C GLY A 45 -2.75 15.53 -3.23
N SER A 46 -3.21 15.18 -4.43
CA SER A 46 -2.34 14.77 -5.52
C SER A 46 -2.78 15.39 -6.83
N SER A 47 -1.84 15.93 -7.58
CA SER A 47 -2.03 16.38 -8.96
C SER A 47 -1.28 15.44 -9.90
N ASN A 48 -1.97 14.95 -10.92
CA ASN A 48 -1.36 14.14 -11.97
C ASN A 48 -0.72 15.06 -13.03
N ALA A 49 0.59 14.98 -13.17
CA ALA A 49 1.36 15.84 -14.06
C ALA A 49 1.01 15.65 -15.55
N ASN A 50 0.50 14.46 -15.92
CA ASN A 50 0.16 14.14 -17.31
C ASN A 50 -1.27 14.54 -17.67
N THR A 51 -2.22 14.38 -16.74
CA THR A 51 -3.65 14.61 -17.03
C THR A 51 -4.19 15.91 -16.45
N GLY A 52 -3.45 16.56 -15.55
CA GLY A 52 -3.93 17.69 -14.77
C GLY A 52 -5.00 17.34 -13.74
N LYS A 53 -5.42 16.07 -13.63
CA LYS A 53 -6.45 15.66 -12.65
C LYS A 53 -5.90 15.84 -11.24
N VAL A 54 -6.63 16.57 -10.42
CA VAL A 54 -6.37 16.72 -9.00
C VAL A 54 -7.32 15.81 -8.22
N ASN A 55 -6.78 15.03 -7.29
CA ASN A 55 -7.55 14.22 -6.35
C ASN A 55 -7.17 14.59 -4.93
N GLY A 56 -8.16 14.60 -4.04
CA GLY A 56 -7.97 14.76 -2.62
C GLY A 56 -8.53 13.57 -1.86
N SER A 57 -7.98 13.30 -0.67
CA SER A 57 -8.57 12.40 0.30
C SER A 57 -8.38 12.89 1.73
N LEU A 58 -9.34 12.53 2.59
CA LEU A 58 -9.31 12.76 4.01
C LEU A 58 -9.51 11.43 4.72
N GLU A 59 -8.61 11.08 5.64
CA GLU A 59 -8.65 9.83 6.38
C GLU A 59 -8.53 10.10 7.89
N PRO A 60 -9.65 10.30 8.62
CA PRO A 60 -9.65 10.28 10.08
C PRO A 60 -9.54 8.84 10.59
N LYS A 61 -8.65 8.67 11.57
CA LYS A 61 -8.42 7.42 12.26
C LYS A 61 -8.48 7.63 13.76
N TYR A 62 -9.33 6.86 14.42
CA TYR A 62 -9.54 6.95 15.85
C TYR A 62 -9.33 5.60 16.50
N LYS A 63 -8.41 5.56 17.47
CA LYS A 63 -8.06 4.34 18.21
C LYS A 63 -8.64 4.42 19.62
N TRP A 64 -9.60 3.56 19.90
CA TRP A 64 -10.11 3.26 21.23
C TRP A 64 -9.35 2.08 21.83
N ALA A 65 -8.15 2.38 22.34
CA ALA A 65 -7.22 1.39 22.86
C ALA A 65 -7.80 0.54 24.00
N GLU A 66 -8.63 1.15 24.87
CA GLU A 66 -9.29 0.45 25.99
C GLU A 66 -10.16 -0.73 25.52
N TYR A 67 -10.79 -0.59 24.36
CA TYR A 67 -11.66 -1.60 23.77
C TYR A 67 -11.00 -2.33 22.59
N GLY A 68 -9.70 -2.11 22.34
CA GLY A 68 -9.02 -2.66 21.16
C GLY A 68 -9.66 -2.26 19.83
N LEU A 69 -10.40 -1.16 19.79
CA LEU A 69 -11.17 -0.71 18.62
C LEU A 69 -10.40 0.35 17.83
N THR A 70 -10.41 0.24 16.51
CA THR A 70 -9.91 1.29 15.60
C THR A 70 -10.96 1.58 14.55
N PHE A 71 -11.38 2.83 14.46
CA PHE A 71 -12.26 3.34 13.41
C PHE A 71 -11.42 4.14 12.43
N THR A 72 -11.50 3.81 11.14
CA THR A 72 -10.87 4.59 10.07
C THR A 72 -11.95 4.93 9.06
N GLU A 73 -12.20 6.22 8.82
CA GLU A 73 -13.00 6.63 7.68
C GLU A 73 -12.07 7.20 6.61
N LYS A 74 -12.42 7.02 5.35
CA LYS A 74 -11.66 7.52 4.21
C LYS A 74 -12.62 8.12 3.21
N TRP A 75 -12.48 9.40 2.95
CA TRP A 75 -13.26 10.09 1.95
C TRP A 75 -12.36 10.63 0.86
N ASN A 76 -12.83 10.61 -0.39
CA ASN A 76 -12.08 11.16 -1.52
C ASN A 76 -12.93 12.05 -2.43
N THR A 77 -12.27 12.82 -3.29
CA THR A 77 -12.91 13.76 -4.23
C THR A 77 -13.76 13.09 -5.31
N ASP A 78 -13.63 11.77 -5.51
CA ASP A 78 -14.53 10.99 -6.38
C ASP A 78 -15.80 10.56 -5.61
N ASN A 79 -16.07 11.19 -4.46
CA ASN A 79 -17.17 10.92 -3.52
C ASN A 79 -17.19 9.49 -2.94
N THR A 80 -16.08 8.75 -3.02
CA THR A 80 -16.02 7.42 -2.43
C THR A 80 -15.74 7.53 -0.94
N LEU A 81 -16.61 6.94 -0.13
CA LEU A 81 -16.51 6.84 1.31
C LEU A 81 -16.15 5.40 1.70
N GLY A 82 -15.04 5.22 2.39
CA GLY A 82 -14.62 3.98 3.04
C GLY A 82 -14.77 4.09 4.54
N THR A 83 -15.25 3.05 5.20
CA THR A 83 -15.31 2.92 6.66
C THR A 83 -14.71 1.57 7.01
N GLU A 84 -13.65 1.58 7.81
CA GLU A 84 -12.97 0.40 8.35
C GLU A 84 -13.11 0.42 9.88
N ILE A 85 -13.60 -0.70 10.43
CA ILE A 85 -13.67 -0.93 11.88
C ILE A 85 -12.82 -2.15 12.18
N ALA A 86 -11.76 -1.98 12.96
CA ALA A 86 -10.92 -3.07 13.42
C ALA A 86 -11.10 -3.30 14.93
N ILE A 87 -11.25 -4.56 15.33
CA ILE A 87 -11.34 -5.01 16.71
C ILE A 87 -10.17 -5.97 16.95
N GLU A 88 -9.27 -5.61 17.85
CA GLU A 88 -8.08 -6.39 18.19
C GLU A 88 -8.18 -6.91 19.63
N ASP A 89 -7.82 -8.18 19.84
CA ASP A 89 -7.59 -8.83 21.14
C ASP A 89 -8.79 -8.90 22.11
N GLN A 90 -10.00 -8.51 21.70
CA GLN A 90 -11.18 -8.51 22.57
C GLN A 90 -11.83 -9.88 22.75
N ILE A 91 -11.86 -10.72 21.70
CA ILE A 91 -12.49 -12.05 21.76
C ILE A 91 -11.46 -13.11 22.13
N ALA A 92 -10.28 -13.02 21.53
CA ALA A 92 -9.14 -13.87 21.83
C ALA A 92 -7.86 -13.09 21.59
N LYS A 93 -6.85 -13.31 22.43
CA LYS A 93 -5.54 -12.70 22.26
C LYS A 93 -4.92 -13.14 20.93
N GLY A 94 -4.56 -12.17 20.10
CA GLY A 94 -4.09 -12.36 18.73
C GLY A 94 -5.17 -12.45 17.67
N LEU A 95 -6.45 -12.23 18.01
CA LEU A 95 -7.51 -12.13 17.01
C LEU A 95 -7.71 -10.66 16.61
N LYS A 96 -7.67 -10.41 15.30
CA LYS A 96 -8.05 -9.13 14.69
C LYS A 96 -9.24 -9.35 13.76
N LEU A 97 -10.37 -8.75 14.09
CA LEU A 97 -11.54 -8.68 13.21
C LEU A 97 -11.54 -7.33 12.49
N MET A 98 -11.77 -7.31 11.19
CA MET A 98 -11.89 -6.08 10.40
C MET A 98 -13.19 -6.10 9.63
N PHE A 99 -13.91 -4.99 9.66
CA PHE A 99 -15.11 -4.74 8.88
C PHE A 99 -14.87 -3.51 8.01
N ASP A 100 -14.70 -3.72 6.71
CA ASP A 100 -14.52 -2.65 5.74
C ASP A 100 -15.78 -2.49 4.88
N THR A 101 -16.23 -1.26 4.71
CA THR A 101 -17.33 -0.88 3.83
C THR A 101 -16.88 0.26 2.93
N THR A 102 -17.21 0.19 1.65
CA THR A 102 -16.98 1.27 0.68
C THR A 102 -18.28 1.61 -0.04
N PHE A 103 -18.53 2.91 -0.18
CA PHE A 103 -19.70 3.46 -0.83
C PHE A 103 -19.29 4.53 -1.84
N SER A 104 -19.66 4.35 -3.11
CA SER A 104 -19.41 5.31 -4.19
C SER A 104 -20.74 5.80 -4.79
N PRO A 105 -21.28 6.96 -4.34
CA PRO A 105 -22.56 7.50 -4.79
C PRO A 105 -22.64 7.67 -6.30
N ASN A 106 -21.56 8.15 -6.91
CA ASN A 106 -21.47 8.46 -8.34
C ASN A 106 -21.66 7.23 -9.26
N THR A 107 -21.43 6.02 -8.76
CA THR A 107 -21.60 4.77 -9.53
C THR A 107 -22.71 3.87 -8.99
N GLY A 108 -23.35 4.26 -7.89
CA GLY A 108 -24.34 3.44 -7.17
C GLY A 108 -23.78 2.14 -6.55
N LYS A 109 -22.47 1.87 -6.68
CA LYS A 109 -21.84 0.64 -6.17
C LYS A 109 -21.55 0.76 -4.68
N LYS A 110 -22.07 -0.20 -3.90
CA LYS A 110 -21.74 -0.45 -2.49
C LYS A 110 -20.94 -1.75 -2.42
N SER A 111 -19.77 -1.75 -1.78
CA SER A 111 -18.97 -2.97 -1.60
C SER A 111 -18.31 -2.97 -0.23
N GLY A 112 -18.49 -4.04 0.56
CA GLY A 112 -17.78 -4.30 1.83
C GLY A 112 -17.02 -5.65 1.81
N TYR A 113 -16.01 -5.79 2.67
CA TYR A 113 -15.00 -6.87 2.73
C TYR A 113 -15.44 -8.05 3.63
N GLN A 114 -14.98 -9.32 3.55
CA GLN A 114 -14.40 -10.16 2.50
C GLN A 114 -14.75 -11.63 2.83
N MET A 115 -15.94 -12.01 2.41
CA MET A 115 -16.28 -13.28 1.78
C MET A 115 -17.36 -12.83 0.80
N THR A 116 -17.01 -12.59 -0.46
CA THR A 116 -17.93 -11.85 -1.34
C THR A 116 -19.06 -12.78 -1.79
N PHE A 117 -20.12 -12.88 -1.01
CA PHE A 117 -21.37 -13.52 -1.41
C PHE A 117 -22.26 -12.46 -2.06
N ASP A 118 -22.39 -12.51 -3.38
CA ASP A 118 -23.32 -11.65 -4.11
C ASP A 118 -24.73 -12.17 -3.84
N SER A 119 -25.46 -11.51 -2.93
CA SER A 119 -26.82 -11.93 -2.52
C SER A 119 -27.86 -11.78 -3.63
N ALA A 120 -27.56 -11.06 -4.72
CA ALA A 120 -28.40 -11.02 -5.91
C ALA A 120 -28.14 -12.22 -6.84
N LYS A 121 -26.93 -12.80 -6.80
CA LYS A 121 -26.54 -13.96 -7.63
C LYS A 121 -26.44 -15.28 -6.86
N SER A 122 -26.62 -15.24 -5.53
CA SER A 122 -26.37 -16.38 -4.63
C SER A 122 -25.06 -17.11 -4.92
N LYS A 123 -24.00 -16.37 -5.29
CA LYS A 123 -22.72 -16.92 -5.73
C LYS A 123 -21.59 -16.34 -4.89
N LEU A 124 -20.67 -17.21 -4.52
CA LEU A 124 -19.40 -16.81 -3.93
C LEU A 124 -18.51 -16.26 -5.06
N THR A 125 -18.21 -14.97 -4.99
CA THR A 125 -17.58 -14.19 -6.07
C THR A 125 -16.09 -13.91 -5.83
N ARG A 126 -15.55 -14.18 -4.64
CA ARG A 126 -14.13 -14.03 -4.36
C ARG A 126 -13.60 -15.09 -3.37
N ASN A 127 -12.67 -15.92 -3.80
CA ASN A 127 -11.96 -16.93 -3.01
C ASN A 127 -10.46 -16.66 -3.06
N ASN A 128 -9.89 -16.23 -1.95
CA ASN A 128 -8.49 -15.87 -1.85
C ASN A 128 -7.80 -16.80 -0.86
N PHE A 129 -6.81 -17.56 -1.35
CA PHE A 129 -5.97 -18.41 -0.51
C PHE A 129 -4.59 -17.79 -0.43
N SER A 130 -4.01 -17.70 0.76
CA SER A 130 -2.63 -17.27 0.93
C SER A 130 -1.93 -18.08 2.01
N VAL A 131 -0.64 -18.27 1.79
CA VAL A 131 0.27 -18.91 2.73
C VAL A 131 1.46 -17.98 2.88
N GLY A 132 1.81 -17.69 4.13
CA GLY A 132 2.94 -16.84 4.46
C GLY A 132 3.82 -17.51 5.50
N TYR A 133 5.13 -17.33 5.35
CA TYR A 133 6.14 -17.74 6.33
C TYR A 133 6.97 -16.53 6.70
N LYS A 134 7.11 -16.26 8.01
CA LYS A 134 7.90 -15.14 8.52
C LYS A 134 8.82 -15.64 9.62
N THR A 135 10.11 -15.35 9.48
CA THR A 135 11.13 -15.64 10.48
C THR A 135 12.17 -14.52 10.50
N GLY A 136 12.35 -13.88 11.66
CA GLY A 136 13.27 -12.74 11.83
C GLY A 136 13.17 -11.73 10.68
N ASP A 137 14.25 -11.63 9.93
CA ASP A 137 14.45 -10.70 8.82
C ASP A 137 13.92 -11.19 7.46
N PHE A 138 13.27 -12.35 7.41
CA PHE A 138 12.78 -12.97 6.17
C PHE A 138 11.26 -13.17 6.20
N GLN A 139 10.61 -12.86 5.09
CA GLN A 139 9.21 -13.18 4.86
C GLN A 139 9.02 -13.76 3.45
N LEU A 140 8.36 -14.89 3.36
CA LEU A 140 7.84 -15.47 2.11
C LEU A 140 6.32 -15.37 2.16
N HIS A 141 5.72 -14.97 1.05
CA HIS A 141 4.28 -14.92 0.89
C HIS A 141 3.90 -15.45 -0.48
N THR A 142 2.86 -16.27 -0.53
CA THR A 142 2.25 -16.78 -1.76
C THR A 142 0.75 -16.68 -1.64
N ASN A 143 0.07 -16.32 -2.73
CA ASN A 143 -1.38 -16.27 -2.77
C ASN A 143 -1.91 -16.75 -4.12
N VAL A 144 -3.14 -17.25 -4.08
CA VAL A 144 -3.95 -17.59 -5.24
C VAL A 144 -5.29 -16.89 -5.06
N ASN A 145 -5.60 -15.96 -5.96
CA ASN A 145 -6.89 -15.30 -5.99
C ASN A 145 -7.75 -15.96 -7.07
N ASP A 146 -8.96 -16.36 -6.67
CA ASP A 146 -10.00 -16.90 -7.55
C ASP A 146 -9.54 -18.08 -8.42
N GLY A 147 -8.55 -18.84 -7.93
CA GLY A 147 -7.96 -19.99 -8.63
C GLY A 147 -7.23 -19.65 -9.94
N SER A 148 -7.04 -18.36 -10.26
CA SER A 148 -6.57 -17.92 -11.57
C SER A 148 -5.43 -16.89 -11.51
N GLU A 149 -5.36 -16.07 -10.47
CA GLU A 149 -4.23 -15.15 -10.27
C GLU A 149 -3.31 -15.67 -9.19
N PHE A 150 -2.07 -15.96 -9.57
CA PHE A 150 -1.05 -16.45 -8.67
C PHE A 150 -0.07 -15.32 -8.37
N GLY A 151 0.24 -15.17 -7.09
CA GLY A 151 1.16 -14.15 -6.59
C GLY A 151 2.13 -14.73 -5.58
N GLY A 152 3.33 -14.17 -5.56
CA GLY A 152 4.38 -14.50 -4.63
C GLY A 152 5.22 -13.27 -4.32
N SER A 153 5.67 -13.16 -3.08
CA SER A 153 6.67 -12.18 -2.72
C SER A 153 7.63 -12.69 -1.66
N ILE A 154 8.87 -12.22 -1.76
CA ILE A 154 9.92 -12.44 -0.78
C ILE A 154 10.31 -11.06 -0.25
N TYR A 155 10.44 -10.94 1.05
CA TYR A 155 11.04 -9.80 1.72
C TYR A 155 12.22 -10.26 2.55
N ARG A 156 13.30 -9.48 2.52
CA ARG A 156 14.50 -9.71 3.31
C ARG A 156 15.03 -8.38 3.83
N LYS A 157 15.13 -8.22 5.15
CA LYS A 157 15.98 -7.22 5.78
C LYS A 157 17.41 -7.76 5.77
N VAL A 158 18.25 -7.23 4.89
CA VAL A 158 19.63 -7.73 4.67
C VAL A 158 20.57 -7.17 5.74
N SER A 159 20.32 -5.92 6.14
CA SER A 159 21.02 -5.24 7.24
C SER A 159 20.10 -4.16 7.84
N ASP A 160 20.57 -3.42 8.84
CA ASP A 160 19.83 -2.28 9.39
C ASP A 160 19.60 -1.14 8.38
N ASN A 161 20.38 -1.12 7.30
CA ASN A 161 20.29 -0.09 6.26
C ASN A 161 19.73 -0.61 4.94
N LEU A 162 19.63 -1.92 4.73
CA LEU A 162 19.22 -2.49 3.45
C LEU A 162 18.05 -3.46 3.61
N GLU A 163 16.94 -3.14 2.95
CA GLU A 163 15.78 -4.01 2.80
C GLU A 163 15.56 -4.30 1.32
N THR A 164 15.23 -5.54 1.00
CA THR A 164 14.99 -6.00 -0.38
C THR A 164 13.71 -6.79 -0.47
N ALA A 165 13.08 -6.72 -1.64
CA ALA A 165 11.90 -7.48 -1.95
C ALA A 165 11.90 -7.96 -3.40
N VAL A 166 11.33 -9.14 -3.60
CA VAL A 166 11.05 -9.70 -4.93
C VAL A 166 9.55 -9.96 -4.99
N ASN A 167 8.91 -9.64 -6.11
CA ASN A 167 7.54 -10.05 -6.39
C ASN A 167 7.48 -10.84 -7.69
N LEU A 168 6.56 -11.80 -7.73
CA LEU A 168 6.23 -12.61 -8.88
C LEU A 168 4.72 -12.72 -8.95
N SER A 169 4.13 -12.56 -10.13
CA SER A 169 2.74 -12.89 -10.36
C SER A 169 2.50 -13.37 -11.79
N TRP A 170 1.53 -14.24 -11.95
CA TRP A 170 1.07 -14.69 -13.26
C TRP A 170 -0.42 -15.04 -13.21
N THR A 171 -1.04 -15.11 -14.39
CA THR A 171 -2.44 -15.47 -14.52
C THR A 171 -2.54 -16.79 -15.27
N ALA A 172 -3.31 -17.74 -14.74
CA ALA A 172 -3.59 -19.00 -15.42
C ALA A 172 -4.20 -18.76 -16.79
N GLY A 173 -3.73 -19.50 -17.81
CA GLY A 173 -4.16 -19.33 -19.19
C GLY A 173 -3.53 -18.13 -19.92
N SER A 174 -2.61 -17.40 -19.27
CA SER A 174 -1.83 -16.33 -19.89
C SER A 174 -0.34 -16.69 -19.92
N ASN A 175 0.35 -16.24 -20.97
CA ASN A 175 1.82 -16.32 -21.05
C ASN A 175 2.50 -15.13 -20.36
N SER A 176 1.73 -14.22 -19.76
CA SER A 176 2.26 -13.04 -19.09
C SER A 176 2.65 -13.38 -17.65
N THR A 177 3.94 -13.27 -17.37
CA THR A 177 4.49 -13.26 -16.02
C THR A 177 4.94 -11.84 -15.70
N HIS A 178 4.68 -11.39 -14.48
CA HIS A 178 5.20 -10.14 -13.95
C HIS A 178 6.18 -10.48 -12.84
N PHE A 179 7.42 -10.02 -12.97
CA PHE A 179 8.38 -10.09 -11.88
C PHE A 179 8.99 -8.72 -11.64
N GLY A 180 9.34 -8.46 -10.40
CA GLY A 180 10.03 -7.26 -10.00
C GLY A 180 10.97 -7.51 -8.84
N ILE A 181 11.98 -6.66 -8.78
CA ILE A 181 12.98 -6.63 -7.70
C ILE A 181 13.00 -5.19 -7.21
N ALA A 182 12.96 -5.01 -5.89
CA ALA A 182 13.04 -3.71 -5.26
C ALA A 182 13.96 -3.74 -4.06
N ALA A 183 14.62 -2.61 -3.81
CA ALA A 183 15.49 -2.40 -2.68
C ALA A 183 15.23 -1.01 -2.10
N LYS A 184 15.30 -0.93 -0.78
CA LYS A 184 15.33 0.32 -0.03
C LYS A 184 16.62 0.35 0.77
N TYR A 185 17.40 1.39 0.55
CA TYR A 185 18.65 1.65 1.23
C TYR A 185 18.55 2.93 2.06
N LYS A 186 18.80 2.81 3.35
CA LYS A 186 18.93 3.94 4.27
C LYS A 186 20.36 4.50 4.14
N LEU A 187 20.48 5.71 3.62
CA LEU A 187 21.77 6.39 3.48
C LEU A 187 22.26 6.88 4.84
N ASP A 188 21.36 7.51 5.59
CA ASP A 188 21.61 8.03 6.94
C ASP A 188 20.29 8.11 7.74
N SER A 189 20.29 8.78 8.90
CA SER A 189 19.09 8.91 9.73
C SER A 189 17.97 9.74 9.09
N THR A 190 18.28 10.56 8.09
CA THR A 190 17.39 11.52 7.42
C THR A 190 17.07 11.14 5.97
N ALA A 191 17.89 10.32 5.31
CA ALA A 191 17.81 10.05 3.88
C ALA A 191 17.70 8.56 3.55
N SER A 192 16.89 8.23 2.54
CA SER A 192 16.80 6.88 1.99
C SER A 192 16.59 6.88 0.48
N ILE A 193 17.22 5.94 -0.22
CA ILE A 193 17.01 5.67 -1.64
C ILE A 193 16.17 4.39 -1.77
N SER A 194 15.19 4.41 -2.67
CA SER A 194 14.42 3.24 -3.07
C SER A 194 14.58 3.03 -4.57
N ALA A 195 14.91 1.81 -4.99
CA ALA A 195 15.06 1.44 -6.39
C ALA A 195 14.26 0.18 -6.68
N LYS A 196 13.61 0.12 -7.84
CA LYS A 196 12.89 -1.06 -8.30
C LYS A 196 13.01 -1.25 -9.80
N VAL A 197 12.99 -2.49 -10.23
CA VAL A 197 12.99 -2.87 -11.63
C VAL A 197 11.96 -3.97 -11.85
N ASN A 198 11.36 -4.01 -13.03
CA ASN A 198 10.49 -5.12 -13.42
C ASN A 198 10.85 -5.67 -14.81
N ASN A 199 10.18 -6.74 -15.18
CA ASN A 199 10.38 -7.45 -16.45
C ASN A 199 9.76 -6.77 -17.67
N SER A 200 9.11 -5.63 -17.49
CA SER A 200 8.72 -4.72 -18.57
C SER A 200 9.81 -3.69 -18.88
N SER A 201 11.00 -3.84 -18.28
CA SER A 201 12.13 -2.91 -18.36
C SER A 201 11.82 -1.54 -17.74
N LEU A 202 10.89 -1.45 -16.80
CA LEU A 202 10.64 -0.21 -16.06
C LEU A 202 11.58 -0.14 -14.86
N VAL A 203 12.31 0.98 -14.75
CA VAL A 203 13.22 1.26 -13.63
C VAL A 203 12.67 2.43 -12.83
N GLY A 204 12.34 2.19 -11.57
CA GLY A 204 11.86 3.19 -10.63
C GLY A 204 12.94 3.56 -9.62
N VAL A 205 13.20 4.84 -9.45
CA VAL A 205 14.10 5.37 -8.42
C VAL A 205 13.34 6.40 -7.58
N GLY A 206 13.59 6.42 -6.28
CA GLY A 206 13.03 7.35 -5.32
C GLY A 206 14.07 7.77 -4.30
N HIS A 207 14.16 9.06 -4.01
CA HIS A 207 14.97 9.62 -2.93
C HIS A 207 14.04 10.31 -1.93
N THR A 208 14.06 9.87 -0.69
CA THR A 208 13.31 10.50 0.40
C THR A 208 14.29 11.16 1.36
N GLN A 209 14.10 12.45 1.62
CA GLN A 209 14.89 13.27 2.51
C GLN A 209 14.00 13.87 3.60
N THR A 210 14.40 13.71 4.85
CA THR A 210 13.81 14.45 5.98
C THR A 210 14.48 15.81 6.03
N LEU A 211 13.73 16.88 5.76
CA LEU A 211 14.24 18.25 5.71
C LEU A 211 14.33 18.88 7.11
N ARG A 212 13.36 18.54 7.96
CA ARG A 212 13.29 18.91 9.38
C ARG A 212 12.35 17.93 10.08
N PRO A 213 12.29 17.88 11.43
CA PRO A 213 11.31 17.07 12.13
C PRO A 213 9.90 17.32 11.60
N GLY A 214 9.20 16.23 11.25
CA GLY A 214 7.85 16.29 10.68
C GLY A 214 7.77 16.73 9.20
N VAL A 215 8.87 16.94 8.48
CA VAL A 215 8.83 17.31 7.06
C VAL A 215 9.72 16.38 6.23
N LYS A 216 9.12 15.62 5.33
CA LYS A 216 9.82 14.72 4.40
C LYS A 216 9.51 15.11 2.96
N LEU A 217 10.56 15.24 2.17
CA LEU A 217 10.49 15.43 0.72
C LEU A 217 10.84 14.11 0.03
N THR A 218 10.07 13.71 -0.96
CA THR A 218 10.35 12.56 -1.81
C THR A 218 10.40 13.00 -3.27
N LEU A 219 11.50 12.68 -3.94
CA LEU A 219 11.63 12.82 -5.39
C LEU A 219 11.65 11.42 -5.99
N SER A 220 10.95 11.20 -7.10
CA SER A 220 10.91 9.88 -7.73
C SER A 220 10.85 9.97 -9.25
N ALA A 221 11.46 9.00 -9.92
CA ALA A 221 11.50 8.89 -11.36
C ALA A 221 11.21 7.45 -11.79
N LEU A 222 10.32 7.28 -12.77
CA LEU A 222 10.09 6.01 -13.45
C LEU A 222 10.59 6.15 -14.88
N ILE A 223 11.57 5.34 -15.23
CA ILE A 223 12.24 5.31 -16.53
C ILE A 223 11.75 4.08 -17.27
N ASP A 224 11.34 4.27 -18.53
CA ASP A 224 11.06 3.18 -19.45
C ASP A 224 12.34 2.80 -20.18
N GLY A 225 12.92 1.65 -19.80
CA GLY A 225 14.15 1.14 -20.38
C GLY A 225 14.02 0.70 -21.84
N LYS A 226 12.80 0.44 -22.34
CA LYS A 226 12.59 0.17 -23.78
C LYS A 226 12.63 1.44 -24.61
N SER A 227 12.31 2.57 -24.00
CA SER A 227 12.09 3.87 -24.66
C SER A 227 12.98 4.96 -24.09
N ILE A 228 14.21 4.63 -23.67
CA ILE A 228 15.08 5.54 -22.91
C ILE A 228 15.41 6.84 -23.67
N ASN A 229 15.48 6.77 -25.00
CA ASN A 229 15.76 7.93 -25.86
C ASN A 229 14.48 8.61 -26.39
N ALA A 230 13.31 7.98 -26.20
CA ALA A 230 12.03 8.42 -26.76
C ALA A 230 11.08 9.04 -25.71
N GLY A 231 11.47 9.04 -24.43
CA GLY A 231 10.73 9.66 -23.34
C GLY A 231 9.74 8.69 -22.65
N GLY A 232 8.60 9.21 -22.20
CA GLY A 232 7.61 8.44 -21.42
C GLY A 232 8.00 8.24 -19.95
N HIS A 233 9.08 8.88 -19.50
CA HIS A 233 9.52 8.85 -18.11
C HIS A 233 8.58 9.68 -17.24
N LYS A 234 8.31 9.20 -16.02
CA LYS A 234 7.43 9.88 -15.08
C LYS A 234 8.24 10.41 -13.92
N LEU A 235 8.15 11.71 -13.68
CA LEU A 235 8.72 12.35 -12.50
C LEU A 235 7.64 12.55 -11.44
N GLY A 236 8.02 12.44 -10.18
CA GLY A 236 7.13 12.54 -9.04
C GLY A 236 7.77 13.33 -7.91
N LEU A 237 6.96 14.15 -7.26
CA LEU A 237 7.34 14.92 -6.08
C LEU A 237 6.31 14.66 -4.98
N GLY A 238 6.78 14.33 -3.79
CA GLY A 238 5.95 14.11 -2.61
C GLY A 238 6.43 14.96 -1.45
N LEU A 239 5.53 15.67 -0.79
CA LEU A 239 5.80 16.36 0.47
C LEU A 239 4.92 15.73 1.55
N GLU A 240 5.53 15.23 2.61
CA GLU A 240 4.85 14.73 3.80
C GLU A 240 5.11 15.69 4.95
N LEU A 241 4.04 16.18 5.57
CA LEU A 241 4.04 17.03 6.74
C LEU A 241 3.38 16.25 7.89
N GLU A 242 4.06 16.10 9.02
CA GLU A 242 3.57 15.48 10.24
C GLU A 242 3.63 16.53 11.36
N ALA A 243 2.49 16.79 11.99
CA ALA A 243 2.31 17.75 13.08
C ALA A 243 1.62 17.13 14.29
#